data_AF-A0A0N4TEI2-F1
#
_entry.id   AF-A0A0N4TEI2-F1
#
_cell.length_a   1.000
_cell.length_b   1.000
_cell.length_c   1.000
_cell.angle_alpha   90.00
_cell.angle_beta   90.00
_cell.angle_gamma   90.00
#
_symmetry.space_group_name_H-M   'P 1'
#
loop_
_entity.id
_entity.type
_entity.pdbx_description
1 polymer ?
#
loop_
_entity_poly.entity_id
_entity_poly.type
_entity_poly.pdbx_seq_one_letter_code
_entity_poly.pdbx_strand_id
1 'polypeptide(L)'
;MRHVGDLGNIVAGADGTAHIDISDKHVQLLGPNSIIGRSLVVHADQDDLGKGVGDKKDESLKTGNAGARVACGIVAVSAAS
;
A
#
# COMPACT_ATOMS: atom_id res chain seq x y z
N MET A 1 -4.38 -5.79 -14.10
CA MET A 1 -4.27 -4.33 -13.88
C MET A 1 -4.28 -4.14 -12.36
N ARG A 2 -3.40 -3.31 -11.81
CA ARG A 2 -3.39 -2.93 -10.38
C ARG A 2 -3.34 -1.40 -10.29
N HIS A 3 -3.74 -0.82 -9.16
CA HIS A 3 -3.47 0.59 -8.94
C HIS A 3 -1.97 0.81 -8.75
N VAL A 4 -1.48 2.00 -9.12
CA VAL A 4 -0.07 2.37 -8.93
C VAL A 4 0.35 2.24 -7.47
N GLY A 5 -0.55 2.60 -6.54
CA GLY A 5 -0.32 2.55 -5.10
C GLY A 5 -0.46 1.17 -4.45
N ASP A 6 -0.85 0.13 -5.18
CA ASP A 6 -0.96 -1.22 -4.63
C ASP A 6 0.45 -1.82 -4.45
N LEU A 7 0.91 -1.87 -3.20
CA LEU A 7 2.20 -2.43 -2.79
C LEU A 7 2.06 -3.80 -2.10
N GLY A 8 0.83 -4.28 -1.89
CA GLY A 8 0.53 -5.57 -1.28
C GLY A 8 0.68 -5.57 0.24
N ASN A 9 0.94 -6.76 0.80
CA ASN A 9 1.01 -6.97 2.24
C ASN A 9 2.44 -6.82 2.78
N ILE A 10 2.56 -6.27 3.98
CA ILE A 10 3.76 -6.33 4.83
C ILE A 10 3.53 -7.33 5.96
N VAL A 11 4.62 -7.86 6.53
CA VAL A 11 4.54 -8.83 7.64
C VAL A 11 5.15 -8.21 8.88
N ALA A 12 4.32 -8.03 9.92
CA ALA A 12 4.80 -7.67 11.25
C ALA A 12 5.29 -8.93 11.98
N GLY A 13 6.45 -8.83 12.62
CA GLY A 13 6.99 -9.87 13.50
C GLY A 13 6.17 -10.02 14.79
N ALA A 14 6.59 -10.96 15.64
CA ALA A 14 5.92 -11.23 16.92
C ALA A 14 5.93 -10.03 17.89
N ASP A 15 6.85 -9.08 17.69
CA ASP A 15 6.96 -7.83 18.43
C ASP A 15 6.08 -6.70 17.85
N GLY A 16 5.38 -6.95 16.75
CA GLY A 16 4.58 -5.96 16.02
C GLY A 16 5.37 -5.11 15.03
N THR A 17 6.68 -5.34 14.86
CA THR A 17 7.53 -4.57 13.93
C THR A 17 7.52 -5.19 12.55
N ALA A 18 7.23 -4.40 11.50
CA ALA A 18 7.39 -4.82 10.11
C ALA A 18 8.66 -4.17 9.52
N HIS A 19 9.62 -5.00 9.10
CA HIS A 19 10.73 -4.55 8.27
C HIS A 19 10.33 -4.62 6.80
N ILE A 20 10.41 -3.50 6.10
CA ILE A 20 9.86 -3.34 4.75
C ILE A 20 11.00 -3.06 3.78
N ASP A 21 11.15 -3.92 2.78
CA ASP A 21 12.03 -3.74 1.63
C ASP A 21 11.24 -4.13 0.37
N ILE A 22 10.81 -3.12 -0.40
CA ILE A 22 9.96 -3.28 -1.58
C ILE A 22 10.55 -2.46 -2.72
N SER A 23 10.73 -3.10 -3.88
CA SER A 23 11.06 -2.44 -5.13
C SER A 23 9.85 -2.45 -6.06
N ASP A 24 9.43 -1.27 -6.52
CA ASP A 24 8.30 -1.14 -7.45
C ASP A 24 8.64 -0.27 -8.67
N LYS A 25 8.15 -0.67 -9.85
CA LYS A 25 8.42 0.03 -11.11
C LYS A 25 7.38 1.10 -11.46
N HIS A 26 6.22 1.10 -10.81
CA HIS A 26 5.13 2.04 -11.10
C HIS A 26 5.11 3.22 -10.14
N VAL A 27 5.55 3.02 -8.90
CA VAL A 27 5.78 4.10 -7.95
C VAL A 27 6.97 4.94 -8.42
N GLN A 28 6.73 6.23 -8.66
CA GLN A 28 7.73 7.17 -9.16
C GLN A 28 7.80 8.37 -8.23
N LEU A 29 9.01 8.94 -8.05
CA LEU A 29 9.21 10.17 -7.28
C LEU A 29 9.21 11.43 -8.15
N LEU A 30 9.27 11.27 -9.48
CA LEU A 30 9.34 12.35 -10.46
C LEU A 30 8.26 12.19 -11.54
N GLY A 31 7.97 13.29 -12.24
CA GLY A 31 7.00 13.32 -13.33
C GLY A 31 5.54 13.42 -12.88
N PRO A 32 4.57 13.36 -13.82
CA PRO A 32 3.17 13.66 -13.54
C PRO A 32 2.49 12.65 -12.60
N ASN A 33 3.04 11.43 -12.50
CA ASN A 33 2.53 10.37 -11.62
C ASN A 33 3.33 10.27 -10.30
N SER A 34 4.10 11.30 -9.95
CA SER A 34 4.88 11.30 -8.71
C SER A 34 3.99 11.04 -7.48
N ILE A 35 4.52 10.27 -6.53
CA ILE A 35 3.88 10.03 -5.24
C ILE A 35 4.27 11.06 -4.16
N ILE A 36 5.20 11.98 -4.45
CA ILE A 36 5.54 13.06 -3.52
C ILE A 36 4.27 13.88 -3.21
N GLY A 37 4.03 14.14 -1.92
CA GLY A 37 2.82 14.81 -1.43
C GLY A 37 1.58 13.91 -1.31
N ARG A 38 1.66 12.64 -1.72
CA ARG A 38 0.63 11.63 -1.45
C ARG A 38 0.89 10.93 -0.12
N SER A 39 0.03 9.97 0.25
CA SER A 39 0.17 9.21 1.49
C SER A 39 0.58 7.76 1.25
N LEU A 40 1.45 7.25 2.13
CA LEU A 40 1.55 5.81 2.39
C LEU A 40 0.56 5.46 3.51
N VAL A 41 -0.14 4.33 3.39
CA VAL A 41 -1.17 3.90 4.34
C VAL A 41 -0.92 2.44 4.72
N VAL A 42 -0.98 2.14 6.02
CA VAL A 42 -0.97 0.77 6.54
C VAL A 42 -2.38 0.41 6.98
N HIS A 43 -2.81 -0.80 6.67
CA HIS A 43 -4.14 -1.32 6.91
C HIS A 43 -4.15 -2.33 8.06
N ALA A 44 -5.32 -2.50 8.70
CA ALA A 44 -5.52 -3.40 9.84
C ALA A 44 -5.56 -4.87 9.41
N ASP A 45 -6.14 -5.13 8.24
CA ASP A 45 -6.37 -6.48 7.73
C ASP A 45 -5.53 -6.76 6.48
N GLN A 46 -5.44 -8.03 6.13
CA GLN A 46 -4.72 -8.48 4.96
C GLN A 46 -5.42 -8.04 3.66
N ASP A 47 -4.65 -7.48 2.74
CA ASP A 47 -5.05 -7.23 1.36
C ASP A 47 -5.19 -8.57 0.61
N ASP A 48 -6.37 -8.84 0.06
CA ASP A 48 -6.68 -10.04 -0.72
C ASP A 48 -6.17 -10.01 -2.17
N LEU A 49 -5.51 -8.92 -2.56
CA LEU A 49 -4.85 -8.67 -3.83
C LEU A 49 -5.80 -8.69 -5.03
N GLY A 50 -7.05 -8.27 -4.83
CA GLY A 50 -8.06 -8.26 -5.89
C GLY A 50 -8.64 -9.65 -6.19
N LYS A 51 -8.43 -10.62 -5.29
CA LYS A 51 -8.81 -12.03 -5.50
C LYS A 51 -10.04 -12.48 -4.70
N GLY A 52 -10.73 -11.55 -4.04
CA GLY A 52 -12.00 -11.80 -3.38
C GLY A 52 -13.06 -12.29 -4.36
N VAL A 53 -13.88 -13.23 -3.92
CA VAL A 53 -14.95 -13.86 -4.72
C VAL A 53 -16.31 -13.71 -4.03
N GLY A 54 -17.40 -13.94 -4.77
CA GLY A 54 -18.77 -13.78 -4.27
C GLY A 54 -19.01 -12.36 -3.78
N ASP A 55 -19.59 -12.24 -2.59
CA ASP A 55 -19.97 -10.96 -1.98
C ASP A 55 -18.75 -10.05 -1.67
N LYS A 56 -17.52 -10.61 -1.64
CA LYS A 56 -16.28 -9.85 -1.41
C LYS A 56 -15.68 -9.25 -2.67
N LYS A 57 -16.15 -9.64 -3.85
CA LYS A 57 -15.49 -9.32 -5.14
C LYS A 57 -15.46 -7.82 -5.42
N ASP A 58 -16.56 -7.11 -5.16
CA ASP A 58 -16.65 -5.69 -5.48
C ASP A 58 -15.63 -4.85 -4.68
N GLU A 59 -15.53 -5.08 -3.37
CA GLU A 59 -14.59 -4.36 -2.51
C GLU A 59 -13.14 -4.84 -2.72
N SER A 60 -12.94 -6.12 -3.05
CA SER A 60 -11.63 -6.67 -3.40
C SER A 60 -10.96 -5.92 -4.54
N LEU A 61 -11.72 -5.62 -5.60
CA LEU A 61 -11.22 -4.88 -6.77
C LEU A 61 -10.94 -3.39 -6.48
N LYS A 62 -11.41 -2.87 -5.34
CA LYS A 62 -11.26 -1.45 -4.96
C LYS A 62 -10.16 -1.25 -3.93
N THR A 63 -10.16 -2.04 -2.86
CA THR A 63 -9.32 -1.81 -1.67
C THR A 63 -8.63 -3.07 -1.16
N GLY A 64 -8.79 -4.20 -1.86
CA GLY A 64 -8.25 -5.47 -1.41
C GLY A 64 -8.91 -6.02 -0.14
N ASN A 65 -10.07 -5.48 0.27
CA ASN A 65 -10.70 -5.82 1.55
C ASN A 65 -9.77 -5.64 2.78
N ALA A 66 -8.79 -4.73 2.72
CA ALA A 66 -7.76 -4.57 3.75
C ALA A 66 -8.27 -3.88 5.06
N GLY A 67 -9.56 -3.60 5.17
CA GLY A 67 -10.15 -3.05 6.40
C GLY A 67 -9.67 -1.64 6.75
N ALA A 68 -9.62 -1.33 8.04
CA ALA A 68 -9.37 0.01 8.56
C ALA A 68 -7.93 0.50 8.30
N ARG A 69 -7.74 1.82 8.21
CA ARG A 69 -6.43 2.46 8.05
C ARG A 69 -5.82 2.71 9.43
N VAL A 70 -4.77 1.97 9.80
CA VAL A 70 -4.16 2.04 11.14
C VAL A 70 -3.12 3.15 11.27
N ALA A 71 -2.46 3.50 10.16
CA ALA A 71 -1.51 4.60 10.10
C ALA A 71 -1.44 5.18 8.69
N CYS A 72 -1.10 6.46 8.60
CA CYS A 72 -0.77 7.10 7.33
C CYS A 72 0.34 8.15 7.52
N GLY A 73 1.08 8.42 6.45
CA GLY A 73 2.13 9.45 6.45
C GLY A 73 2.30 10.05 5.05
N ILE A 74 2.63 11.33 4.99
CA ILE A 74 2.90 12.02 3.73
C ILE A 74 4.29 11.63 3.22
N VAL A 75 4.37 11.30 1.93
CA VAL A 75 5.63 11.08 1.23
C VAL A 75 6.26 12.44 0.95
N ALA A 76 7.25 12.80 1.75
CA ALA A 76 7.98 14.06 1.66
C ALA A 76 9.36 13.87 1.02
N VAL A 77 9.91 14.96 0.48
CA VAL A 77 11.29 14.98 -0.01
C VAL A 77 12.25 14.93 1.18
N SER A 78 13.27 14.09 1.09
CA SER A 78 14.39 14.03 2.03
C SER A 78 15.70 14.39 1.32
N ALA A 79 16.73 14.74 2.08
CA ALA A 79 18.07 14.91 1.54
C ALA A 79 18.56 13.57 0.96
N ALA A 80 19.20 13.62 -0.21
CA ALA A 80 19.84 12.44 -0.78
C ALA A 80 20.90 11.92 0.20
N SER A 81 20.88 10.60 0.44
CA SER A 81 21.87 9.89 1.28
C SER A 81 23.15 9.62 0.50
#